data_AF-A0AAN6K9E0-F1
#
_entry.id   AF-A0AAN6K9E0-F1
#
_cell.length_a   1.000
_cell.length_b   1.000
_cell.length_c   1.000
_cell.angle_alpha   90.00
_cell.angle_beta   90.00
_cell.angle_gamma   90.00
#
_symmetry.space_group_name_H-M   'P 1'
#
loop_
_entity.id
_entity.type
_entity.pdbx_description
1 polymer ?
#
loop_
_entity_poly.entity_id
_entity_poly.type
_entity_poly.pdbx_seq_one_letter_code
_entity_poly.pdbx_strand_id
1 'polypeptide(L)'
;MDGGSLTEHLNVVKAFLEANPYEVATLLFVNTGPPLDHWARAFIDTGLDLLSYTPPPSKRGESMTIDDWPTVADMVSSNKRLVTFLSNGANENRVPYLLNQFDYMFETNFGIDEPDQYTCAPARPRWRDPSYIPPRLSLVNHFLYAQFLGFRYPNATYANTTNAAGFRVAKEMCLM
;
A
#
# COMPACT_ATOMS: atom_id res chain seq x y z
N MET A 1 -19.20 -7.37 10.95
CA MET A 1 -17.90 -8.07 11.06
C MET A 1 -17.10 -7.20 12.00
N ASP A 2 -16.89 -7.65 13.23
CA ASP A 2 -16.21 -6.85 14.24
C ASP A 2 -14.75 -7.31 14.23
N GLY A 3 -13.96 -6.76 13.30
CA GLY A 3 -12.55 -7.12 13.07
C GLY A 3 -11.60 -6.72 14.19
N GLY A 4 -12.11 -6.46 15.40
CA GLY A 4 -11.39 -5.85 16.52
C GLY A 4 -11.17 -4.34 16.34
N SER A 5 -10.58 -3.74 17.36
CA SER A 5 -10.12 -2.35 17.31
C SER A 5 -8.85 -2.22 16.47
N LEU A 6 -8.58 -1.01 15.97
CA LEU A 6 -7.31 -0.69 15.30
C LEU A 6 -6.10 -1.02 16.20
N THR A 7 -6.17 -0.68 17.47
CA THR A 7 -5.09 -0.91 18.45
C THR A 7 -4.81 -2.41 18.64
N GLU A 8 -5.84 -3.25 18.72
CA GLU A 8 -5.66 -4.72 18.80
C GLU A 8 -4.97 -5.27 17.55
N HIS A 9 -5.39 -4.83 16.36
CA HIS A 9 -4.74 -5.23 15.12
C HIS A 9 -3.26 -4.80 15.08
N LEU A 10 -2.97 -3.56 15.46
CA LEU A 10 -1.61 -3.03 15.51
C LEU A 10 -0.74 -3.76 16.56
N ASN A 11 -1.30 -4.21 17.68
CA ASN A 11 -0.57 -5.05 18.64
C ASN A 11 -0.13 -6.39 18.04
N VAL A 12 -0.92 -6.99 17.15
CA VAL A 12 -0.50 -8.21 16.42
C VAL A 12 0.72 -7.92 15.54
N VAL A 13 0.71 -6.79 14.82
CA VAL A 13 1.86 -6.36 13.99
C VAL A 13 3.08 -6.09 14.85
N LYS A 14 2.91 -5.40 15.97
CA LYS A 14 3.97 -5.13 16.95
C LYS A 14 4.62 -6.42 17.45
N ALA A 15 3.81 -7.38 17.90
CA ALA A 15 4.29 -8.66 18.38
C ALA A 15 5.05 -9.43 17.28
N PHE A 16 4.56 -9.40 16.03
CA PHE A 16 5.27 -9.99 14.89
C PHE A 16 6.65 -9.34 14.69
N LEU A 17 6.73 -8.02 14.66
CA LEU A 17 8.01 -7.32 14.44
C LEU A 17 8.99 -7.50 15.61
N GLU A 18 8.52 -7.72 16.83
CA GLU A 18 9.36 -8.05 17.99
C GLU A 18 9.91 -9.47 17.94
N ALA A 19 9.07 -10.45 17.56
CA ALA A 19 9.50 -11.83 17.39
C ALA A 19 10.43 -12.02 16.19
N ASN A 20 10.36 -11.12 15.21
CA ASN A 20 11.10 -11.22 13.94
C ASN A 20 11.93 -9.94 13.71
N PRO A 21 13.12 -9.82 14.31
CA PRO A 21 13.90 -8.57 14.31
C PRO A 21 14.48 -8.17 12.94
N TYR A 22 14.54 -9.11 12.00
CA TYR A 22 15.05 -8.88 10.63
C TYR A 22 13.94 -8.69 9.59
N GLU A 23 12.68 -8.77 10.00
CA GLU A 23 11.54 -8.58 9.09
C GLU A 23 11.13 -7.11 9.02
N VAL A 24 10.65 -6.73 7.83
CA VAL A 24 10.02 -5.44 7.54
C VAL A 24 8.57 -5.69 7.15
N ALA A 25 7.65 -4.89 7.68
CA ALA A 25 6.24 -4.96 7.36
C ALA A 25 5.78 -3.68 6.65
N THR A 26 4.84 -3.84 5.73
CA THR A 26 4.12 -2.73 5.09
C THR A 26 2.62 -2.90 5.35
N LEU A 27 1.99 -1.85 5.86
CA LEU A 27 0.55 -1.78 6.07
C LEU A 27 -0.06 -0.78 5.10
N LEU A 28 -1.13 -1.16 4.42
CA LEU A 28 -1.95 -0.26 3.62
C LEU A 28 -3.37 -0.28 4.15
N PHE A 29 -3.81 0.84 4.73
CA PHE A 29 -5.18 1.02 5.17
C PHE A 29 -5.97 1.75 4.08
N VAL A 30 -6.90 1.02 3.45
CA VAL A 30 -7.83 1.55 2.45
C VAL A 30 -9.17 1.91 3.09
N ASN A 31 -9.85 2.95 2.57
CA ASN A 31 -11.11 3.48 3.11
C ASN A 31 -10.98 3.89 4.59
N THR A 32 -9.94 4.66 4.88
CA THR A 32 -9.64 5.17 6.22
C THR A 32 -10.80 6.01 6.75
N GLY A 33 -11.42 5.56 7.85
CA GLY A 33 -12.60 6.18 8.45
C GLY A 33 -12.31 7.11 9.64
N PRO A 34 -11.53 6.67 10.65
CA PRO A 34 -11.26 7.48 11.83
C PRO A 34 -10.41 8.73 11.54
N PRO A 35 -10.55 9.81 12.33
CA PRO A 35 -9.68 10.98 12.25
C PRO A 35 -8.20 10.62 12.51
N LEU A 36 -7.27 11.40 11.94
CA LEU A 36 -5.83 11.16 12.05
C LEU A 36 -5.33 11.01 13.49
N ASP A 37 -5.89 11.75 14.45
CA ASP A 37 -5.49 11.67 15.86
C ASP A 37 -5.78 10.30 16.49
N HIS A 38 -6.80 9.57 16.00
CA HIS A 38 -7.07 8.21 16.46
C HIS A 38 -6.01 7.23 15.95
N TRP A 39 -5.55 7.41 14.71
CA TRP A 39 -4.44 6.63 14.16
C TRP A 39 -3.14 6.90 14.92
N ALA A 40 -2.79 8.18 15.13
CA ALA A 40 -1.62 8.57 15.88
C ALA A 40 -1.61 7.94 17.28
N ARG A 41 -2.74 8.03 18.00
CA ARG A 41 -2.86 7.46 19.34
C ARG A 41 -2.68 5.94 19.33
N ALA A 42 -3.30 5.22 18.39
CA ALA A 42 -3.14 3.77 18.30
C ALA A 42 -1.70 3.33 17.98
N PHE A 43 -0.98 4.08 17.15
CA PHE A 43 0.44 3.82 16.87
C PHE A 43 1.34 4.10 18.08
N ILE A 44 1.07 5.16 18.83
CA ILE A 44 1.79 5.50 20.07
C ILE A 44 1.51 4.47 21.16
N ASP A 45 0.25 4.11 21.39
CA ASP A 45 -0.16 3.16 22.44
C ASP A 45 0.44 1.77 22.23
N THR A 46 0.74 1.40 20.98
CA THR A 46 1.37 0.12 20.59
C THR A 46 2.90 0.22 20.48
N GLY A 47 3.46 1.44 20.52
CA GLY A 47 4.88 1.71 20.28
C GLY A 47 5.34 1.46 18.84
N LEU A 48 4.39 1.35 17.89
CA LEU A 48 4.70 1.21 16.46
C LEU A 48 5.15 2.52 15.82
N ASP A 49 4.84 3.66 16.40
CA ASP A 49 5.40 4.95 16.00
C ASP A 49 6.94 4.94 16.03
N LEU A 50 7.53 4.24 17.01
CA LEU A 50 8.99 4.10 17.14
C LEU A 50 9.60 3.16 16.10
N LEU A 51 8.85 2.18 15.59
CA LEU A 51 9.29 1.24 14.55
C LEU A 51 8.96 1.73 13.14
N SER A 52 8.11 2.75 13.00
CA SER A 52 7.69 3.23 11.69
C SER A 52 8.76 4.07 11.00
N TYR A 53 8.98 3.80 9.72
CA TYR A 53 9.79 4.62 8.84
C TYR A 53 9.14 5.99 8.63
N THR A 54 9.96 7.03 8.64
CA THR A 54 9.56 8.40 8.37
C THR A 54 10.47 8.96 7.28
N PRO A 55 9.92 9.36 6.12
CA PRO A 55 10.71 9.99 5.07
C PRO A 55 11.39 11.28 5.57
N PRO A 56 12.64 11.55 5.12
CA PRO A 56 13.31 12.82 5.37
C PRO A 56 12.42 13.99 4.92
N PRO A 57 12.42 15.15 5.62
CA PRO A 57 11.55 16.27 5.27
C PRO A 57 11.62 16.73 3.80
N SER A 58 12.80 16.67 3.18
CA SER A 58 13.01 17.01 1.76
C SER A 58 12.43 16.00 0.78
N LYS A 59 12.03 14.82 1.26
CA LYS A 59 11.53 13.68 0.49
C LYS A 59 10.12 13.27 0.92
N ARG A 60 9.39 14.14 1.63
CA ARG A 60 8.00 13.86 2.00
C ARG A 60 7.06 14.08 0.82
N GLY A 61 5.96 13.33 0.86
CA GLY A 61 4.91 13.31 -0.14
C GLY A 61 5.45 13.04 -1.54
N GLU A 62 4.93 13.81 -2.48
CA GLU A 62 5.18 13.66 -3.91
C GLU A 62 6.64 13.81 -4.36
N SER A 63 7.53 14.29 -3.48
CA SER A 63 8.95 14.50 -3.76
C SER A 63 9.80 13.23 -3.62
N MET A 64 9.26 12.17 -3.01
CA MET A 64 9.95 10.88 -2.91
C MET A 64 9.89 10.13 -4.25
N THR A 65 11.02 9.60 -4.70
CA THR A 65 11.08 8.66 -5.82
C THR A 65 11.39 7.25 -5.34
N ILE A 66 11.30 6.27 -6.26
CA ILE A 66 11.60 4.87 -5.99
C ILE A 66 13.02 4.68 -5.43
N ASP A 67 13.99 5.46 -5.93
CA ASP A 67 15.40 5.38 -5.54
C ASP A 67 15.68 6.00 -4.16
N ASP A 68 14.74 6.78 -3.61
CA ASP A 68 14.88 7.40 -2.29
C ASP A 68 14.51 6.45 -1.14
N TRP A 69 13.87 5.30 -1.43
CA TRP A 69 13.50 4.33 -0.41
C TRP A 69 14.75 3.68 0.19
N PRO A 70 14.83 3.54 1.53
CA PRO A 70 15.90 2.79 2.17
C PRO A 70 15.87 1.32 1.72
N THR A 71 17.03 0.67 1.73
CA THR A 71 17.06 -0.78 1.55
C THR A 71 16.45 -1.48 2.76
N VAL A 72 16.03 -2.75 2.60
CA VAL A 72 15.59 -3.58 3.72
C VAL A 72 16.68 -3.66 4.81
N ALA A 73 17.95 -3.74 4.42
CA ALA A 73 19.07 -3.76 5.36
C ALA A 73 19.19 -2.45 6.17
N ASP A 74 18.98 -1.29 5.54
CA ASP A 74 18.96 0.00 6.23
C ASP A 74 17.79 0.12 7.19
N MET A 75 16.60 -0.35 6.79
CA MET A 75 15.41 -0.37 7.65
C MET A 75 15.59 -1.27 8.87
N VAL A 76 16.19 -2.45 8.68
CA VAL A 76 16.49 -3.38 9.76
C VAL A 76 17.54 -2.81 10.72
N SER A 77 18.64 -2.29 10.20
CA SER A 77 19.74 -1.73 11.01
C SER A 77 19.32 -0.49 11.82
N SER A 78 18.43 0.34 11.28
CA SER A 78 17.86 1.50 11.97
C SER A 78 16.65 1.18 12.86
N ASN A 79 16.19 -0.08 12.85
CA ASN A 79 14.96 -0.55 13.49
C ASN A 79 13.69 0.22 13.06
N LYS A 80 13.72 0.84 11.86
CA LYS A 80 12.57 1.51 11.23
C LYS A 80 11.91 0.56 10.22
N ARG A 81 11.30 -0.50 10.76
CA ARG A 81 10.88 -1.71 10.02
C ARG A 81 9.38 -1.76 9.69
N LEU A 82 8.65 -0.69 9.88
CA LEU A 82 7.24 -0.58 9.51
C LEU A 82 7.02 0.59 8.54
N VAL A 83 6.36 0.35 7.41
CA VAL A 83 5.86 1.42 6.52
C VAL A 83 4.34 1.37 6.55
N THR A 84 3.68 2.50 6.85
CA THR A 84 2.21 2.56 6.87
C THR A 84 1.70 3.60 5.89
N PHE A 85 0.80 3.17 5.02
CA PHE A 85 0.09 4.03 4.09
C PHE A 85 -1.40 4.12 4.46
N LEU A 86 -1.93 5.34 4.41
CA LEU A 86 -3.36 5.64 4.50
C LEU A 86 -3.85 6.09 3.11
N SER A 87 -4.91 5.49 2.61
CA SER A 87 -5.50 5.90 1.31
C SER A 87 -6.03 7.33 1.30
N ASN A 88 -6.35 7.90 2.47
CA ASN A 88 -6.69 9.31 2.67
C ASN A 88 -6.41 9.75 4.12
N GLY A 89 -6.49 11.06 4.41
CA GLY A 89 -6.47 11.58 5.79
C GLY A 89 -5.09 11.64 6.46
N ALA A 90 -4.03 11.19 5.80
CA ALA A 90 -2.65 11.39 6.25
C ALA A 90 -2.23 12.87 6.21
N ASN A 91 -1.31 13.25 7.09
CA ASN A 91 -0.68 14.56 7.12
C ASN A 91 0.69 14.44 7.80
N GLU A 92 1.77 14.38 7.02
CA GLU A 92 3.11 14.14 7.59
C GLU A 92 3.70 15.33 8.35
N ASN A 93 3.06 16.50 8.33
CA ASN A 93 3.44 17.60 9.21
C ASN A 93 2.94 17.38 10.65
N ARG A 94 1.89 16.57 10.82
CA ARG A 94 1.33 16.21 12.14
C ARG A 94 1.77 14.83 12.60
N VAL A 95 1.72 13.84 11.69
CA VAL A 95 2.04 12.43 11.98
C VAL A 95 2.96 11.91 10.88
N PRO A 96 4.28 12.12 11.00
CA PRO A 96 5.22 11.97 9.88
C PRO A 96 5.47 10.53 9.43
N TYR A 97 5.00 9.54 10.20
CA TYR A 97 5.14 8.11 9.91
C TYR A 97 3.88 7.47 9.30
N LEU A 98 2.79 8.24 9.16
CA LEU A 98 1.58 7.79 8.45
C LEU A 98 1.54 8.48 7.08
N LEU A 99 1.86 7.71 6.04
CA LEU A 99 2.10 8.22 4.71
C LEU A 99 0.80 8.25 3.90
N ASN A 100 0.58 9.27 3.08
CA ASN A 100 -0.52 9.25 2.13
C ASN A 100 -0.20 8.27 1.00
N GLN A 101 -1.01 7.25 0.78
CA GLN A 101 -0.79 6.25 -0.26
C GLN A 101 -0.40 6.88 -1.60
N PHE A 102 -1.20 7.82 -2.08
CA PHE A 102 -1.10 8.32 -3.46
C PHE A 102 0.05 9.32 -3.69
N ASP A 103 0.69 9.77 -2.63
CA ASP A 103 1.90 10.58 -2.72
C ASP A 103 3.15 9.72 -2.97
N TYR A 104 3.13 8.46 -2.54
CA TYR A 104 4.29 7.55 -2.58
C TYR A 104 4.13 6.33 -3.47
N MET A 105 2.89 5.99 -3.85
CA MET A 105 2.61 4.89 -4.76
C MET A 105 1.51 5.24 -5.75
N PHE A 106 1.54 4.55 -6.89
CA PHE A 106 0.41 4.48 -7.80
C PHE A 106 -0.21 3.09 -7.77
N GLU A 107 -1.45 2.98 -8.26
CA GLU A 107 -2.05 1.68 -8.51
C GLU A 107 -2.64 1.58 -9.91
N THR A 108 -2.68 0.35 -10.42
CA THR A 108 -3.31 0.02 -11.71
C THR A 108 -4.83 -0.03 -11.57
N ASN A 109 -5.55 -0.10 -12.70
CA ASN A 109 -7.01 -0.17 -12.68
C ASN A 109 -7.50 -1.42 -11.93
N PHE A 110 -8.39 -1.24 -10.96
CA PHE A 110 -9.03 -2.35 -10.26
C PHE A 110 -10.31 -2.82 -10.95
N GLY A 111 -10.88 -2.03 -11.87
CA GLY A 111 -12.13 -2.35 -12.58
C GLY A 111 -11.87 -3.09 -13.88
N ILE A 112 -11.38 -4.34 -13.80
CA ILE A 112 -11.06 -5.19 -14.95
C ILE A 112 -12.20 -6.17 -15.18
N ASP A 113 -12.80 -6.14 -16.37
CA ASP A 113 -13.86 -7.05 -16.80
C ASP A 113 -13.34 -8.19 -17.68
N GLU A 114 -12.22 -7.97 -18.38
CA GLU A 114 -11.62 -8.97 -19.27
C GLU A 114 -10.09 -9.09 -19.06
N PRO A 115 -9.50 -10.30 -19.19
CA PRO A 115 -8.06 -10.52 -18.94
C PRO A 115 -7.09 -9.71 -19.81
N ASP A 116 -7.51 -9.17 -20.94
CA ASP A 116 -6.67 -8.35 -21.83
C ASP A 116 -6.65 -6.86 -21.43
N GLN A 117 -7.45 -6.44 -20.44
CA GLN A 117 -7.51 -5.07 -19.95
C GLN A 117 -6.47 -4.76 -18.85
N TYR A 118 -5.72 -5.76 -18.39
CA TYR A 118 -4.63 -5.53 -17.45
C TYR A 118 -3.53 -4.70 -18.13
N THR A 119 -3.14 -3.61 -17.48
CA THR A 119 -2.09 -2.72 -17.94
C THR A 119 -1.26 -2.25 -16.75
N CYS A 120 -0.08 -1.70 -17.03
CA CYS A 120 0.75 -1.02 -16.04
C CYS A 120 0.56 0.48 -16.03
N ALA A 121 -0.39 0.97 -16.82
CA ALA A 121 -0.79 2.36 -16.80
C ALA A 121 -1.35 2.71 -15.41
N PRO A 122 -0.85 3.78 -14.77
CA PRO A 122 -1.37 4.21 -13.49
C PRO A 122 -2.82 4.66 -13.62
N ALA A 123 -3.67 4.17 -12.72
CA ALA A 123 -5.08 4.53 -12.66
C ALA A 123 -5.39 5.47 -11.48
N ARG A 124 -4.69 5.30 -10.35
CA ARG A 124 -4.81 6.19 -9.19
C ARG A 124 -3.43 6.57 -8.59
N PRO A 125 -3.23 7.85 -8.23
CA PRO A 125 -4.05 9.01 -8.59
C PRO A 125 -4.17 9.18 -10.11
N ARG A 126 -4.96 10.14 -10.59
CA ARG A 126 -5.04 10.39 -12.05
C ARG A 126 -3.94 11.37 -12.45
N TRP A 127 -3.12 10.99 -13.42
CA TRP A 127 -2.17 11.90 -14.06
C TRP A 127 -2.74 12.52 -15.32
N ARG A 128 -2.13 13.64 -15.74
CA ARG A 128 -2.51 14.34 -16.97
C ARG A 128 -2.27 13.49 -18.21
N ASP A 129 -1.16 12.77 -18.22
CA ASP A 129 -0.82 11.80 -19.26
C ASP A 129 -1.07 10.40 -18.71
N PRO A 130 -2.05 9.64 -19.24
CA PRO A 130 -2.34 8.27 -18.80
C PRO A 130 -1.22 7.27 -19.10
N SER A 131 -0.28 7.62 -19.99
CA SER A 131 0.88 6.78 -20.31
C SER A 131 2.10 7.06 -19.42
N TYR A 132 2.07 8.14 -18.64
CA TYR A 132 3.13 8.49 -17.72
C TYR A 132 3.18 7.51 -16.55
N ILE A 133 4.33 6.87 -16.35
CA ILE A 133 4.60 6.03 -15.18
C ILE A 133 5.39 6.89 -14.16
N PRO A 134 4.81 7.22 -12.99
CA PRO A 134 5.53 7.97 -11.97
C PRO A 134 6.65 7.11 -11.37
N PRO A 135 7.81 7.69 -11.02
CA PRO A 135 8.92 6.97 -10.40
C PRO A 135 8.64 6.73 -8.91
N ARG A 136 7.55 6.02 -8.60
CA ARG A 136 7.03 5.74 -7.27
C ARG A 136 6.78 4.24 -7.12
N LEU A 137 6.50 3.77 -5.91
CA LEU A 137 6.07 2.39 -5.70
C LEU A 137 4.82 2.07 -6.52
N SER A 138 4.65 0.82 -6.92
CA SER A 138 3.46 0.36 -7.65
C SER A 138 2.66 -0.64 -6.81
N LEU A 139 1.34 -0.45 -6.79
CA LEU A 139 0.36 -1.42 -6.31
C LEU A 139 -0.40 -1.97 -7.51
N VAL A 140 -0.13 -3.22 -7.85
CA VAL A 140 -0.75 -3.86 -9.00
C VAL A 140 -2.03 -4.57 -8.56
N ASN A 141 -3.16 -4.09 -9.05
CA ASN A 141 -4.47 -4.68 -8.78
C ASN A 141 -4.67 -5.97 -9.60
N HIS A 142 -5.12 -7.04 -8.93
CA HIS A 142 -5.41 -8.35 -9.51
C HIS A 142 -6.91 -8.68 -9.47
N PHE A 143 -7.79 -7.67 -9.54
CA PHE A 143 -9.23 -7.90 -9.60
C PHE A 143 -9.63 -8.32 -11.02
N LEU A 144 -10.49 -9.34 -11.16
CA LEU A 144 -11.16 -9.68 -12.42
C LEU A 144 -12.64 -9.90 -12.11
N TYR A 145 -13.52 -9.18 -12.79
CA TYR A 145 -14.95 -9.27 -12.60
C TYR A 145 -15.61 -10.12 -13.69
N ALA A 146 -16.57 -10.93 -13.28
CA ALA A 146 -17.61 -11.44 -14.16
C ALA A 146 -18.85 -10.56 -14.01
N GLN A 147 -19.73 -10.60 -15.01
CA GLN A 147 -20.93 -9.77 -15.03
C GLN A 147 -22.20 -10.60 -15.13
N PHE A 148 -23.24 -10.18 -14.42
CA PHE A 148 -24.59 -10.72 -14.54
C PHE A 148 -25.59 -9.57 -14.41
N LEU A 149 -26.39 -9.34 -15.46
CA LEU A 149 -27.37 -8.25 -15.52
C LEU A 149 -26.79 -6.86 -15.14
N GLY A 150 -25.53 -6.59 -15.54
CA GLY A 150 -24.83 -5.34 -15.25
C GLY A 150 -24.20 -5.26 -13.85
N PHE A 151 -24.39 -6.26 -12.99
CA PHE A 151 -23.69 -6.37 -11.71
C PHE A 151 -22.35 -7.08 -11.88
N ARG A 152 -21.29 -6.48 -11.33
CA ARG A 152 -19.96 -7.09 -11.24
C ARG A 152 -19.84 -7.96 -10.00
N TYR A 153 -19.24 -9.13 -10.14
CA TYR A 153 -18.85 -10.01 -9.04
C TYR A 153 -17.50 -10.67 -9.35
N PRO A 154 -16.74 -11.16 -8.34
CA PRO A 154 -15.44 -11.79 -8.58
C PRO A 154 -15.54 -12.97 -9.56
N ASN A 155 -14.70 -12.98 -10.59
CA ASN A 155 -14.67 -14.07 -11.57
C ASN A 155 -13.96 -15.30 -10.99
N ALA A 156 -14.73 -16.17 -10.33
CA ALA A 156 -14.20 -17.37 -9.69
C ALA A 156 -13.60 -18.38 -10.70
N THR A 157 -14.11 -18.42 -11.93
CA THR A 157 -13.63 -19.33 -13.00
C THR A 157 -12.18 -19.04 -13.36
N TYR A 158 -11.75 -17.78 -13.27
CA TYR A 158 -10.38 -17.34 -13.59
C TYR A 158 -9.48 -17.22 -12.36
N ALA A 159 -9.94 -17.57 -11.16
CA ALA A 159 -9.16 -17.39 -9.93
C ALA A 159 -7.78 -18.07 -9.97
N ASN A 160 -7.70 -19.26 -10.57
CA ASN A 160 -6.45 -20.00 -10.74
C ASN A 160 -5.46 -19.33 -11.71
N THR A 161 -5.92 -18.41 -12.54
CA THR A 161 -5.08 -17.63 -13.47
C THR A 161 -4.72 -16.28 -12.85
N THR A 162 -5.71 -15.53 -12.39
CA THR A 162 -5.52 -14.17 -11.85
C THR A 162 -4.67 -14.15 -10.56
N ASN A 163 -4.78 -15.19 -9.73
CA ASN A 163 -3.98 -15.34 -8.50
C ASN A 163 -2.76 -16.25 -8.70
N ALA A 164 -2.47 -16.70 -9.93
CA ALA A 164 -1.32 -17.54 -10.19
C ALA A 164 -0.01 -16.76 -9.98
N ALA A 165 1.02 -17.45 -9.48
CA ALA A 165 2.37 -16.91 -9.39
C ALA A 165 2.92 -16.41 -10.76
N GLY A 166 2.45 -17.04 -11.85
CA GLY A 166 2.81 -16.76 -13.23
C GLY A 166 1.77 -15.94 -14.00
N PHE A 167 0.94 -15.12 -13.33
CA PHE A 167 0.06 -14.18 -14.02
C PHE A 167 0.89 -13.10 -14.75
N ARG A 168 1.40 -13.46 -15.93
CA ARG A 168 2.37 -12.69 -16.72
C ARG A 168 1.80 -11.37 -17.27
N VAL A 169 0.49 -11.29 -17.45
CA VAL A 169 -0.19 -10.09 -17.99
C VAL A 169 -0.15 -8.90 -17.03
N ALA A 170 0.11 -9.10 -15.74
CA ALA A 170 0.34 -7.99 -14.79
C ALA A 170 1.78 -7.94 -14.25
N LYS A 171 2.42 -9.10 -14.08
CA LYS A 171 3.65 -9.21 -13.28
C LYS A 171 4.94 -8.85 -14.04
N GLU A 172 5.02 -9.18 -15.33
CA GLU A 172 6.20 -8.84 -16.16
C GLU A 172 6.08 -7.45 -16.81
N MET A 173 4.87 -6.86 -16.85
CA MET A 173 4.63 -5.58 -17.50
C MET A 173 5.01 -4.36 -16.63
N CYS A 174 5.04 -4.48 -15.30
CA CYS A 174 5.13 -3.33 -14.38
C CYS A 174 6.47 -3.23 -13.62
N LEU A 175 7.45 -4.08 -13.95
CA LEU A 175 8.77 -4.17 -13.28
C LEU A 175 9.94 -3.62 -14.13
N MET A 176 9.65 -2.74 -15.10
CA MET A 176 10.70 -2.04 -15.87
C MET A 176 11.05 -0.70 -15.25
#